data_AF-A0A440V3K6-F1
#
_entry.id   AF-A0A440V3K6-F1
#
_cell.length_a   1.000
_cell.length_b   1.000
_cell.length_c   1.000
_cell.angle_alpha   90.00
_cell.angle_beta   90.00
_cell.angle_gamma   90.00
#
_symmetry.space_group_name_H-M   'P 1'
#
loop_
_entity.id
_entity.type
_entity.pdbx_description
1 polymer ?
#
loop_
_entity_poly.entity_id
_entity_poly.type
_entity_poly.pdbx_seq_one_letter_code
_entity_poly.pdbx_strand_id
1 'polypeptide(L)'
;MSDDTAIGRSLSEEIGYWLVSASSTLEKRYGDGVPLAKQDMLLAHYLYGLTAVVHAGDAPAAHLAAVRSYLGRLIPQERVTRALQAVPEEGDSWLENTLDRVEAIGEKQGHALLARGADIVIPFLSRHASAAGSAEPVVIERDRPKEALSQ
;
A
#
# COMPACT_ATOMS: atom_id res chain seq x y z
N MET A 1 30.25 -7.50 25.85
CA MET A 1 30.01 -6.19 25.19
C MET A 1 28.95 -6.46 24.14
N SER A 2 27.76 -5.89 24.33
CA SER A 2 26.61 -6.10 23.46
C SER A 2 26.79 -5.35 22.14
N ASP A 3 26.81 -6.09 21.04
CA ASP A 3 26.53 -5.51 19.72
C ASP A 3 25.00 -5.53 19.53
N ASP A 4 24.36 -4.43 19.94
CA ASP A 4 22.95 -4.13 19.69
C ASP A 4 22.75 -3.94 18.17
N THR A 5 22.59 -5.06 17.46
CA THR A 5 22.23 -5.04 16.05
C THR A 5 20.74 -4.74 15.97
N ALA A 6 20.38 -3.46 15.92
CA ALA A 6 19.03 -3.05 15.58
C ALA A 6 18.74 -3.45 14.13
N ILE A 7 18.22 -4.67 13.92
CA ILE A 7 17.70 -5.11 12.63
C ILE A 7 16.39 -4.33 12.42
N GLY A 8 16.49 -3.19 11.76
CA GLY A 8 15.32 -2.44 11.29
C GLY A 8 14.52 -3.29 10.30
N ARG A 9 13.19 -3.32 10.45
CA ARG A 9 12.29 -3.99 9.50
C ARG A 9 12.18 -3.16 8.22
N SER A 10 12.05 -3.83 7.08
CA SER A 10 11.69 -3.18 5.82
C SER A 10 10.29 -2.55 5.90
N LEU A 11 10.01 -1.55 5.08
CA LEU A 11 8.68 -0.90 5.04
C LEU A 11 7.55 -1.91 4.80
N SER A 12 7.77 -2.92 3.96
CA SER A 12 6.78 -3.98 3.73
C SER A 12 6.53 -4.84 4.97
N GLU A 13 7.56 -5.11 5.77
CA GLU A 13 7.41 -5.84 7.03
C GLU A 13 6.72 -5.00 8.10
N GLU A 14 7.01 -3.70 8.16
CA GLU A 14 6.32 -2.75 9.02
C GLU A 14 4.83 -2.64 8.67
N ILE A 15 4.48 -2.48 7.39
CA ILE A 15 3.09 -2.49 6.93
C ILE A 15 2.41 -3.82 7.32
N GLY A 16 3.08 -4.95 7.11
CA GLY A 16 2.56 -6.27 7.50
C GLY A 16 2.33 -6.38 9.01
N TYR A 17 3.25 -5.87 9.83
CA TYR A 17 3.10 -5.83 11.28
C TYR A 17 1.90 -4.99 11.72
N TRP A 18 1.75 -3.79 11.17
CA TRP A 18 0.63 -2.91 11.46
C TRP A 18 -0.70 -3.53 11.05
N LEU A 19 -0.76 -4.20 9.89
CA LEU A 19 -1.94 -4.89 9.43
C LEU A 19 -2.37 -6.03 10.39
N VAL A 20 -1.42 -6.87 10.83
CA VAL A 20 -1.70 -7.95 11.79
C VAL A 20 -2.17 -7.37 13.14
N SER A 21 -1.52 -6.30 13.61
CA SER A 21 -1.89 -5.61 14.85
C SER A 21 -3.31 -5.03 14.79
N ALA A 22 -3.66 -4.40 13.66
CA ALA A 22 -5.00 -3.87 13.43
C ALA A 22 -6.05 -4.99 13.39
N SER A 23 -5.78 -6.09 12.70
CA SER A 23 -6.69 -7.24 12.67
C SER A 23 -6.95 -7.81 14.06
N SER A 24 -5.90 -8.02 14.87
CA SER A 24 -6.07 -8.50 16.25
C SER A 24 -6.86 -7.50 17.11
N THR A 25 -6.68 -6.20 16.86
CA THR A 25 -7.43 -5.16 17.57
C THR A 25 -8.91 -5.14 17.19
N LEU A 26 -9.23 -5.30 15.90
CA LEU A 26 -10.60 -5.40 15.41
C LEU A 26 -11.29 -6.65 15.98
N GLU A 27 -10.62 -7.80 15.96
CA GLU A 27 -11.13 -9.03 16.55
C GLU A 27 -11.41 -8.88 18.05
N LYS A 28 -10.49 -8.29 18.81
CA LYS A 28 -10.70 -8.05 20.26
C LYS A 28 -11.86 -7.09 20.54
N ARG A 29 -12.02 -6.06 19.71
CA ARG A 29 -13.03 -5.01 19.93
C ARG A 29 -14.41 -5.45 19.49
N TYR A 30 -14.49 -6.10 18.33
CA TYR A 30 -15.75 -6.36 17.64
C TYR A 30 -16.11 -7.84 17.61
N GLY A 31 -15.12 -8.74 17.55
CA GLY A 31 -15.29 -10.19 17.70
C GLY A 31 -16.53 -10.74 17.00
N ASP A 32 -17.29 -11.58 17.69
CA ASP A 32 -18.54 -12.14 17.17
C ASP A 32 -19.70 -11.12 17.11
N GLY A 33 -19.51 -9.91 17.65
CA GLY A 33 -20.52 -8.85 17.68
C GLY A 33 -20.67 -8.09 16.37
N VAL A 34 -19.75 -8.25 15.41
CA VAL A 34 -19.79 -7.62 14.09
C VAL A 34 -19.61 -8.69 13.02
N PRO A 35 -20.46 -8.75 11.97
CA PRO A 35 -20.30 -9.69 10.88
C PRO A 35 -18.89 -9.65 10.27
N LEU A 36 -18.35 -10.83 9.96
CA LEU A 36 -16.99 -10.96 9.42
C LEU A 36 -16.76 -10.10 8.16
N ALA A 37 -17.76 -9.95 7.30
CA ALA A 37 -17.69 -9.09 6.13
C ALA A 37 -17.43 -7.61 6.48
N LYS A 38 -18.08 -7.10 7.53
CA LYS A 38 -17.85 -5.73 8.02
C LYS A 38 -16.46 -5.59 8.64
N GLN A 39 -15.99 -6.61 9.35
CA GLN A 39 -14.61 -6.63 9.86
C GLN A 39 -13.58 -6.60 8.73
N ASP A 40 -13.80 -7.34 7.65
CA ASP A 40 -12.94 -7.33 6.48
C ASP A 40 -12.92 -5.96 5.78
N MET A 41 -14.08 -5.29 5.68
CA MET A 41 -14.16 -3.92 5.17
C MET A 41 -13.37 -2.92 6.04
N LEU A 42 -13.50 -3.01 7.36
CA LEU A 42 -12.75 -2.18 8.30
C LEU A 42 -11.24 -2.39 8.17
N LEU A 43 -10.81 -3.64 8.04
CA LEU A 43 -9.40 -3.98 7.83
C LEU A 43 -8.87 -3.45 6.49
N ALA A 44 -9.68 -3.53 5.44
CA ALA A 44 -9.35 -2.98 4.12
C ALA A 44 -9.22 -1.46 4.14
N HIS A 45 -10.13 -0.73 4.81
CA HIS A 45 -10.07 0.74 4.91
C HIS A 45 -8.90 1.20 5.78
N TYR A 46 -8.62 0.50 6.89
CA TYR A 46 -7.42 0.76 7.67
C TYR A 46 -6.15 0.63 6.81
N LEU A 47 -6.02 -0.46 6.06
CA LEU A 47 -4.87 -0.68 5.20
C LEU A 47 -4.81 0.34 4.05
N TYR A 48 -5.96 0.71 3.48
CA TYR A 48 -6.05 1.74 2.46
C TYR A 48 -5.46 3.06 2.98
N GLY A 49 -5.93 3.58 4.12
CA GLY A 49 -5.37 4.79 4.72
C GLY A 49 -3.88 4.68 5.02
N LEU A 50 -3.44 3.55 5.59
CA LEU A 50 -2.02 3.27 5.86
C LEU A 50 -1.15 3.36 4.61
N THR A 51 -1.62 2.75 3.52
CA THR A 51 -0.87 2.61 2.27
C THR A 51 -1.06 3.79 1.33
N ALA A 52 -2.14 4.56 1.45
CA ALA A 52 -2.38 5.77 0.64
C ALA A 52 -1.27 6.80 0.85
N VAL A 53 -0.77 6.93 2.08
CA VAL A 53 0.37 7.78 2.40
C VAL A 53 1.67 7.23 1.79
N VAL A 54 1.90 5.93 1.92
CA VAL A 54 3.13 5.26 1.44
C VAL A 54 3.20 5.21 -0.09
N HIS A 55 2.06 5.02 -0.75
CA HIS A 55 1.91 4.86 -2.20
C HIS A 55 1.34 6.13 -2.85
N ALA A 56 1.46 7.30 -2.23
CA ALA A 56 0.89 8.55 -2.73
C ALA A 56 1.36 8.93 -4.14
N GLY A 57 2.56 8.49 -4.54
CA GLY A 57 3.12 8.71 -5.88
C GLY A 57 2.81 7.61 -6.89
N ASP A 58 2.19 6.50 -6.48
CA ASP A 58 1.93 5.37 -7.35
C ASP A 58 0.65 5.55 -8.16
N ALA A 59 0.57 4.88 -9.32
CA ALA A 59 -0.67 4.79 -10.05
C ALA A 59 -1.75 4.06 -9.21
N PRO A 60 -3.04 4.44 -9.30
CA PRO A 60 -4.11 3.82 -8.51
C PRO A 60 -4.18 2.29 -8.64
N ALA A 61 -3.89 1.75 -9.83
CA ALA A 61 -3.85 0.31 -10.06
C ALA A 61 -2.70 -0.39 -9.30
N ALA A 62 -1.55 0.26 -9.17
CA ALA A 62 -0.41 -0.25 -8.41
C ALA A 62 -0.71 -0.23 -6.90
N HIS A 63 -1.31 0.85 -6.39
CA HIS A 63 -1.76 0.93 -5.00
C HIS A 63 -2.80 -0.15 -4.67
N LEU A 64 -3.82 -0.33 -5.52
CA LEU A 64 -4.81 -1.39 -5.35
C LEU A 64 -4.17 -2.80 -5.36
N ALA A 65 -3.18 -3.03 -6.24
CA ALA A 65 -2.45 -4.29 -6.27
C ALA A 65 -1.66 -4.53 -4.97
N ALA A 66 -1.04 -3.49 -4.41
CA ALA A 66 -0.36 -3.56 -3.12
C ALA A 66 -1.34 -3.88 -1.98
N VAL A 67 -2.46 -3.16 -1.89
CA VAL A 67 -3.53 -3.42 -0.90
C VAL A 67 -4.00 -4.87 -0.97
N ARG A 68 -4.29 -5.37 -2.18
CA ARG A 68 -4.67 -6.78 -2.41
C ARG A 68 -3.59 -7.75 -1.92
N SER A 69 -2.32 -7.48 -2.23
CA SER A 69 -1.21 -8.33 -1.82
C SER A 69 -1.06 -8.39 -0.30
N TYR A 70 -1.17 -7.27 0.40
CA TYR A 70 -1.06 -7.22 1.86
C TYR A 70 -2.24 -7.92 2.54
N LEU A 71 -3.49 -7.67 2.12
CA LEU A 71 -4.66 -8.37 2.67
C LEU A 71 -4.58 -9.88 2.43
N GLY A 72 -4.14 -10.30 1.24
CA GLY A 72 -4.02 -11.71 0.87
C GLY A 72 -3.00 -12.50 1.70
N ARG A 73 -2.11 -11.82 2.45
CA ARG A 73 -1.21 -12.48 3.42
C ARG A 73 -1.92 -12.85 4.72
N LEU A 74 -3.07 -12.24 5.01
CA LEU A 74 -3.76 -12.37 6.29
C LEU A 74 -5.11 -13.06 6.18
N ILE A 75 -5.87 -12.80 5.10
CA ILE A 75 -7.19 -13.40 4.87
C ILE A 75 -7.25 -14.08 3.50
N PRO A 76 -8.12 -15.10 3.32
CA PRO A 76 -8.31 -15.76 2.04
C PRO A 76 -8.65 -14.79 0.90
N GLN A 77 -8.10 -15.03 -0.30
CA GLN A 77 -8.25 -14.16 -1.47
C GLN A 77 -9.71 -13.83 -1.83
N GLU A 78 -10.60 -14.79 -1.62
CA GLU A 78 -12.05 -14.61 -1.81
C GLU A 78 -12.62 -13.53 -0.89
N ARG A 79 -12.19 -13.50 0.39
CA ARG A 79 -12.57 -12.46 1.35
C ARG A 79 -11.95 -11.11 1.01
N VAL A 80 -10.70 -11.09 0.55
CA VAL A 80 -10.05 -9.87 0.05
C VAL A 80 -10.88 -9.24 -1.07
N THR A 81 -11.28 -10.04 -2.06
CA THR A 81 -12.03 -9.56 -3.21
C THR A 81 -13.38 -9.00 -2.78
N ARG A 82 -14.11 -9.72 -1.92
CA ARG A 82 -15.38 -9.26 -1.38
C ARG A 82 -15.25 -7.96 -0.57
N ALA A 83 -14.24 -7.85 0.29
CA ALA A 83 -14.02 -6.66 1.12
C ALA A 83 -13.72 -5.41 0.29
N LEU A 84 -12.92 -5.55 -0.77
CA LEU A 84 -12.54 -4.45 -1.67
C LEU A 84 -13.66 -4.03 -2.64
N GLN A 85 -14.69 -4.85 -2.82
CA GLN A 85 -15.86 -4.56 -3.64
C GLN A 85 -17.09 -4.16 -2.81
N ALA A 86 -17.05 -4.40 -1.50
CA ALA A 86 -18.16 -4.13 -0.62
C ALA A 86 -18.36 -2.63 -0.42
N VAL A 87 -19.64 -2.25 -0.33
CA VAL A 87 -20.08 -0.91 0.07
C VAL A 87 -20.98 -1.07 1.29
N PRO A 88 -20.96 -0.13 2.25
CA PRO A 88 -21.90 -0.14 3.37
C PRO A 88 -23.34 -0.21 2.87
N GLU A 89 -24.19 -0.95 3.60
CA GLU A 89 -25.63 -0.93 3.34
C GLU A 89 -26.19 0.46 3.61
N GLU A 90 -27.17 0.87 2.81
CA GLU A 90 -27.83 2.16 2.99
C GLU A 90 -28.42 2.26 4.41
N GLY A 91 -28.02 3.30 5.14
CA GLY A 91 -28.46 3.53 6.52
C GLY A 91 -27.57 2.90 7.60
N ASP A 92 -26.51 2.18 7.26
CA ASP A 92 -25.51 1.69 8.23
C ASP A 92 -24.52 2.79 8.63
N SER A 93 -25.04 3.84 9.28
CA SER A 93 -24.24 4.98 9.71
C SER A 93 -23.13 4.60 10.70
N TRP A 94 -23.30 3.50 11.44
CA TRP A 94 -22.25 3.03 12.34
C TRP A 94 -21.04 2.54 11.55
N LEU A 95 -21.26 1.73 10.51
CA LEU A 95 -20.19 1.22 9.67
C LEU A 95 -19.50 2.35 8.91
N GLU A 96 -20.26 3.24 8.27
CA GLU A 96 -19.72 4.42 7.56
C GLU A 96 -18.78 5.24 8.44
N ASN A 97 -19.28 5.68 9.61
CA ASN A 97 -18.46 6.45 10.56
C ASN A 97 -17.25 5.66 11.08
N THR A 98 -17.35 4.34 11.18
CA THR A 98 -16.24 3.50 11.66
C THR A 98 -15.18 3.32 10.58
N LEU A 99 -15.59 3.20 9.30
CA LEU A 99 -14.69 3.13 8.14
C LEU A 99 -13.82 4.40 8.06
N ASP A 100 -14.43 5.58 8.12
CA ASP A 100 -13.70 6.87 8.11
C ASP A 100 -12.67 6.94 9.25
N ARG A 101 -13.06 6.47 10.45
CA ARG A 101 -12.17 6.47 11.62
C ARG A 101 -11.00 5.52 11.45
N VAL A 102 -11.23 4.29 10.99
CA VAL A 102 -10.13 3.31 10.82
C VAL A 102 -9.20 3.71 9.69
N GLU A 103 -9.73 4.32 8.63
CA GLU A 103 -8.92 4.90 7.54
C GLU A 103 -8.01 6.01 8.07
N ALA A 104 -8.56 6.99 8.80
CA ALA A 104 -7.78 8.07 9.39
C ALA A 104 -6.71 7.57 10.39
N ILE A 105 -7.00 6.49 11.12
CA ILE A 105 -6.00 5.83 11.96
C ILE A 105 -4.89 5.22 11.10
N GLY A 106 -5.24 4.54 10.01
CA GLY A 106 -4.30 4.01 9.02
C GLY A 106 -3.39 5.11 8.49
N GLU A 107 -3.98 6.19 7.98
CA GLU A 107 -3.26 7.36 7.44
C GLU A 107 -2.25 7.94 8.44
N LYS A 108 -2.68 8.15 9.69
CA LYS A 108 -1.80 8.62 10.75
C LYS A 108 -0.61 7.69 10.98
N GLN A 109 -0.82 6.38 10.94
CA GLN A 109 0.28 5.40 11.05
C GLN A 109 1.16 5.40 9.79
N GLY A 110 0.59 5.62 8.60
CA GLY A 110 1.32 5.78 7.35
C GLY A 110 2.30 6.96 7.41
N HIS A 111 1.84 8.10 7.91
CA HIS A 111 2.71 9.25 8.16
C HIS A 111 3.80 8.96 9.19
N ALA A 112 3.46 8.26 10.28
CA ALA A 112 4.44 7.87 11.29
C ALA A 112 5.51 6.91 10.72
N LEU A 113 5.13 6.01 9.82
CA LEU A 113 6.05 5.11 9.11
C LEU A 113 7.02 5.88 8.21
N LEU A 114 6.51 6.80 7.39
CA LEU A 114 7.37 7.63 6.53
C LEU A 114 8.30 8.52 7.37
N ALA A 115 7.79 9.12 8.44
CA ALA A 115 8.60 9.97 9.33
C ALA A 115 9.72 9.18 10.05
N ARG A 116 9.50 7.90 10.34
CA ARG A 116 10.53 7.00 10.91
C ARG A 116 11.53 6.50 9.88
N GLY A 117 11.19 6.58 8.59
CA GLY A 117 11.91 5.95 7.49
C GLY A 117 12.18 6.88 6.32
N ALA A 118 12.52 8.16 6.56
CA ALA A 118 12.92 9.10 5.50
C ALA A 118 14.16 8.66 4.67
N ASP A 119 14.70 7.45 4.90
CA ASP A 119 15.75 6.78 4.12
C ASP A 119 15.33 5.39 3.56
N ILE A 120 14.05 5.02 3.56
CA ILE A 120 13.64 3.71 3.01
C ILE A 120 13.44 3.80 1.50
N VAL A 121 14.44 3.33 0.75
CA VAL A 121 14.28 2.92 -0.65
C VAL A 121 13.34 1.72 -0.69
N ILE A 122 12.15 1.89 -1.27
CA ILE A 122 11.20 0.81 -1.53
C ILE A 122 11.67 0.06 -2.79
N PRO A 123 12.18 -1.19 -2.70
CA PRO A 123 12.49 -1.94 -3.89
C PRO A 123 11.25 -2.74 -4.27
N PHE A 124 10.23 -2.08 -4.81
CA PHE A 124 9.14 -2.83 -5.46
C PHE A 124 9.55 -3.13 -6.91
N LEU A 125 10.37 -4.17 -7.08
CA LEU A 125 10.59 -4.78 -8.39
C LEU A 125 9.45 -5.78 -8.64
N SER A 126 8.42 -5.33 -9.35
CA SER A 126 7.36 -6.20 -9.90
C SER A 126 7.99 -7.27 -10.79
N ARG A 127 8.17 -8.50 -10.29
CA ARG A 127 8.65 -9.66 -11.09
C ARG A 127 7.59 -10.23 -12.04
N HIS A 128 6.72 -9.38 -12.59
CA HIS A 128 5.72 -9.76 -13.59
C HIS A 128 5.50 -8.72 -14.70
N ALA A 129 6.53 -7.93 -15.02
CA ALA A 129 6.60 -7.22 -16.31
C ALA A 129 7.56 -7.97 -17.24
N SER A 130 7.17 -9.17 -17.69
CA SER A 130 7.82 -9.84 -18.82
C SER A 130 6.93 -9.74 -20.04
N ALA A 131 7.54 -9.37 -21.16
CA ALA A 131 7.03 -9.34 -22.53
C ALA A 131 6.25 -8.09 -22.98
N ALA A 132 6.99 -6.99 -23.18
CA ALA A 132 6.86 -6.20 -24.40
C ALA A 132 8.27 -6.04 -24.98
N GLY A 133 8.38 -6.25 -26.30
CA GLY A 133 9.62 -6.62 -26.98
C GLY A 133 10.79 -5.66 -26.79
N SER A 134 11.97 -6.26 -26.74
CA SER A 134 13.26 -5.62 -27.01
C SER A 134 13.17 -4.87 -28.34
N ALA A 135 13.15 -3.54 -28.29
CA ALA A 135 13.53 -2.70 -29.41
C ALA A 135 14.83 -2.01 -28.98
N GLU A 136 15.92 -2.35 -29.68
CA GLU A 136 17.23 -1.73 -29.51
C GLU A 136 17.13 -0.20 -29.60
N PRO A 137 17.77 0.56 -28.70
CA PRO A 137 17.89 1.99 -28.88
C PRO A 137 18.88 2.24 -30.02
N VAL A 138 18.37 2.65 -31.18
CA VAL A 138 19.19 3.30 -32.21
C VAL A 138 19.80 4.56 -31.60
N VAL A 139 21.13 4.61 -31.57
CA VAL A 139 21.90 5.80 -31.23
C VAL A 139 21.64 6.83 -32.31
N ILE A 140 20.85 7.85 -32.01
CA ILE A 140 20.73 9.03 -32.87
C ILE A 140 21.85 9.98 -32.47
N GLU A 141 22.96 9.89 -33.19
CA GLU A 141 24.03 10.87 -33.20
C GLU A 141 23.44 12.23 -33.62
N ARG A 142 23.41 13.19 -32.69
CA ARG A 142 23.05 14.57 -33.01
C ARG A 142 24.25 15.23 -33.67
N ASP A 143 24.22 15.25 -34.99
CA ASP A 143 25.05 16.10 -35.84
C ASP A 143 24.95 17.56 -35.37
N ARG A 144 26.09 18.20 -35.08
CA ARG A 144 26.17 19.63 -34.80
C ARG A 144 26.23 20.36 -36.14
N PRO A 145 25.31 21.28 -36.47
CA PRO A 145 25.54 22.17 -37.58
C PRO A 145 26.60 23.19 -37.19
N LYS A 146 27.80 23.04 -37.80
CA LYS A 146 28.68 24.16 -38.11
C LYS A 146 27.93 25.07 -39.09
N GLU A 147 27.64 26.30 -38.68
CA GLU A 147 27.60 27.40 -39.63
C GLU A 147 28.46 28.54 -39.09
N ALA A 148 29.63 28.66 -39.70
CA ALA A 148 30.38 29.89 -39.76
C ALA A 148 29.74 30.77 -40.85
N LEU A 149 29.51 32.05 -40.58
CA LEU A 149 29.45 33.07 -41.61
C LEU A 149 29.95 34.39 -41.01
N SER A 150 31.21 34.72 -41.34
CA SER A 150 31.69 36.09 -41.38
C SER A 150 30.96 36.86 -42.48
N GLN A 151 30.52 38.08 -42.17
CA GLN A 151 30.85 39.31 -42.89
C GLN A 151 30.69 40.46 -41.89
#